data_AF-A0A9Q0MRI5-F1
#
_entry.id   AF-A0A9Q0MRI5-F1
#
_cell.length_a   1.000
_cell.length_b   1.000
_cell.length_c   1.000
_cell.angle_alpha   90.00
_cell.angle_beta   90.00
_cell.angle_gamma   90.00
#
_symmetry.space_group_name_H-M   'P 1'
#
loop_
_entity.id
_entity.type
_entity.pdbx_description
1 polymer ?
#
loop_
_entity_poly.entity_id
_entity_poly.type
_entity_poly.pdbx_seq_one_letter_code
_entity_poly.pdbx_strand_id
1 'polypeptide(L)'
;MSATVVYENLLQQRYTLATLNGLYLYRQILIGVLALQIFAFFSTLVILIFRSYIAESFLGHLMQEYHNDESIKNIMDIVQVNFECCGLQSYKDWKNYLPLSCCGASTSPCTVSLTKLLGCTENLSMFILLLCLAFLFVSTGNIVFHGYCIRCALELSREYQ
;
A
#
# COMPACT_ATOMS: atom_id res chain seq x y z
N MET A 1 -17.07 34.42 47.10
CA MET A 1 -16.29 33.67 46.08
C MET A 1 -15.33 34.67 45.45
N SER A 2 -14.02 34.43 45.46
CA SER A 2 -13.00 35.38 44.97
C SER A 2 -12.93 35.38 43.44
N ALA A 3 -12.52 36.50 42.84
CA ALA A 3 -12.33 36.62 41.39
C ALA A 3 -11.32 35.59 40.83
N THR A 4 -10.37 35.14 41.65
CA THR A 4 -9.40 34.10 41.31
C THR A 4 -10.05 32.74 41.07
N VAL A 5 -10.99 32.33 41.92
CA VAL A 5 -11.72 31.04 41.77
C VAL A 5 -12.59 31.04 40.51
N VAL A 6 -13.18 32.18 40.16
CA VAL A 6 -13.98 32.29 38.92
C VAL A 6 -13.07 32.21 37.68
N TYR A 7 -11.89 32.83 37.72
CA TYR A 7 -10.90 32.78 36.64
C TYR A 7 -10.34 31.36 36.40
N GLU A 8 -9.99 30.65 37.48
CA GLU A 8 -9.52 29.26 37.39
C GLU A 8 -10.59 28.33 36.79
N ASN A 9 -11.85 28.45 37.23
CA ASN A 9 -12.96 27.67 36.68
C ASN A 9 -13.24 27.95 35.19
N LEU A 10 -13.05 29.19 34.73
CA LEU A 10 -13.24 29.55 33.32
C LEU A 10 -12.10 29.02 32.43
N LEU A 11 -10.86 29.06 32.92
CA LEU A 11 -9.74 28.38 32.29
C LEU A 11 -9.99 26.87 32.21
N GLN A 12 -10.59 26.31 33.25
CA GLN A 12 -10.90 24.89 33.35
C GLN A 12 -11.91 24.41 32.33
N GLN A 13 -12.98 25.18 32.14
CA GLN A 13 -13.96 24.91 31.09
C GLN A 13 -13.39 25.08 29.68
N ARG A 14 -12.53 26.09 29.44
CA ARG A 14 -11.93 26.29 28.11
C ARG A 14 -10.96 25.17 27.74
N TYR A 15 -10.16 24.72 28.70
CA TYR A 15 -9.22 23.62 28.49
C TYR A 15 -9.94 22.30 28.22
N THR A 16 -10.96 21.96 29.02
CA THR A 16 -11.77 20.73 28.82
C THR A 16 -12.55 20.74 27.49
N LEU A 17 -13.06 21.89 27.06
CA LEU A 17 -13.71 22.01 25.76
C LEU A 17 -12.73 21.83 24.60
N ALA A 18 -11.53 22.43 24.71
CA ALA A 18 -10.48 22.30 23.70
C ALA A 18 -9.99 20.85 23.56
N THR A 19 -9.80 20.14 24.68
CA THR A 19 -9.41 18.72 24.66
C THR A 19 -10.52 17.84 24.10
N LEU A 20 -11.79 18.07 24.46
CA LEU A 20 -12.93 17.32 23.92
C LEU A 20 -13.07 17.49 22.40
N ASN A 21 -12.96 18.72 21.90
CA ASN A 21 -13.01 18.99 20.45
C ASN A 21 -11.83 18.34 19.72
N GLY A 22 -10.63 18.36 20.30
CA GLY A 22 -9.47 17.65 19.77
C GLY A 22 -9.70 16.14 19.67
N LEU A 23 -10.25 15.52 20.72
CA LEU A 23 -10.59 14.09 20.72
C LEU A 23 -11.67 13.75 19.69
N TYR A 24 -12.66 14.63 19.50
CA TYR A 24 -13.70 14.45 18.48
C TYR A 24 -13.13 14.48 17.07
N LEU A 25 -12.31 15.49 16.73
CA LEU A 25 -11.65 15.60 15.43
C LEU A 25 -10.74 14.39 15.17
N TYR A 26 -9.95 14.02 16.17
CA TYR A 26 -9.08 12.84 16.10
C TYR A 26 -9.86 11.55 15.82
N ARG A 27 -10.99 11.35 16.49
CA ARG A 27 -11.86 10.19 16.26
C ARG A 27 -12.38 10.12 14.82
N GLN A 28 -12.77 11.25 14.23
CA GLN A 28 -13.24 11.29 12.84
C GLN A 28 -12.12 10.94 11.86
N ILE A 29 -10.92 11.49 12.06
CA ILE A 29 -9.74 11.15 11.25
C ILE A 29 -9.43 9.66 11.36
N LEU A 30 -9.47 9.11 12.58
CA LEU A 30 -9.19 7.69 12.82
C LEU A 30 -10.18 6.78 12.08
N ILE A 31 -11.48 7.08 12.14
CA ILE A 31 -12.49 6.31 11.40
C ILE A 31 -12.21 6.35 9.90
N GLY A 32 -11.84 7.51 9.35
CA GLY A 32 -11.46 7.66 7.95
C GLY A 32 -10.24 6.80 7.58
N VAL A 33 -9.19 6.84 8.39
CA VAL A 33 -7.97 6.02 8.17
C VAL A 33 -8.29 4.52 8.22
N LEU A 34 -9.07 4.07 9.21
CA LEU A 34 -9.47 2.68 9.33
C LEU A 34 -10.34 2.22 8.14
N ALA A 35 -11.25 3.06 7.66
CA ALA A 35 -12.06 2.75 6.48
C ALA A 35 -11.20 2.58 5.22
N LEU A 36 -10.21 3.47 5.02
CA LEU A 36 -9.26 3.37 3.91
C LEU A 36 -8.39 2.10 4.01
N GLN A 37 -7.93 1.74 5.21
CA GLN A 37 -7.15 0.53 5.43
C GLN A 37 -7.97 -0.73 5.12
N ILE A 38 -9.21 -0.78 5.58
CA ILE A 38 -10.12 -1.91 5.31
C ILE A 38 -10.34 -2.04 3.80
N PHE A 39 -10.63 -0.94 3.11
CA PHE A 39 -10.82 -0.95 1.66
C PHE A 39 -9.58 -1.45 0.91
N ALA A 40 -8.40 -0.95 1.27
CA ALA A 40 -7.14 -1.35 0.65
C ALA A 40 -6.80 -2.82 0.94
N PHE A 41 -7.08 -3.30 2.15
CA PHE A 41 -6.90 -4.71 2.52
C PHE A 41 -7.83 -5.62 1.71
N PHE A 42 -9.11 -5.30 1.60
CA PHE A 42 -10.05 -6.07 0.77
C PHE A 42 -9.66 -6.08 -0.70
N SER A 43 -9.25 -4.93 -1.25
CA SER A 43 -8.75 -4.85 -2.64
C SER A 43 -7.53 -5.76 -2.84
N THR A 44 -6.58 -5.72 -1.92
CA THR A 44 -5.37 -6.56 -1.96
C THR A 44 -5.73 -8.06 -1.87
N LEU A 45 -6.68 -8.43 -1.01
CA LEU A 45 -7.16 -9.82 -0.91
C LEU A 45 -7.85 -10.30 -2.18
N VAL A 46 -8.69 -9.47 -2.81
CA VAL A 46 -9.33 -9.81 -4.09
C VAL A 46 -8.27 -10.05 -5.14
N ILE A 47 -7.27 -9.16 -5.25
CA ILE A 47 -6.15 -9.33 -6.19
C ILE A 47 -5.37 -10.61 -5.90
N LEU A 48 -5.13 -10.94 -4.62
CA LEU A 48 -4.42 -12.16 -4.23
C LEU A 48 -5.17 -13.43 -4.64
N ILE A 49 -6.49 -13.48 -4.43
CA ILE A 49 -7.33 -14.64 -4.76
C ILE A 49 -7.41 -14.83 -6.27
N PHE A 50 -7.62 -13.74 -7.02
CA PHE A 50 -7.78 -13.79 -8.47
C PHE A 50 -6.47 -13.58 -9.22
N ARG A 51 -5.31 -13.71 -8.57
CA ARG A 51 -4.01 -13.36 -9.16
C ARG A 51 -3.71 -14.07 -10.47
N SER A 52 -4.06 -15.36 -10.60
CA SER A 52 -3.83 -16.13 -11.83
C SER A 52 -4.73 -15.65 -12.96
N TYR A 53 -6.01 -15.45 -12.67
CA TYR A 53 -6.97 -14.94 -13.64
C TYR A 53 -6.64 -13.50 -14.08
N ILE A 54 -6.28 -12.63 -13.14
CA ILE A 54 -5.89 -11.25 -13.41
C ILE A 54 -4.60 -11.23 -14.22
N ALA A 55 -3.60 -12.04 -13.85
CA ALA A 55 -2.35 -12.12 -14.60
C ALA A 55 -2.59 -12.60 -16.03
N GLU A 56 -3.33 -13.71 -16.23
CA GLU A 56 -3.64 -14.24 -17.56
C GLU A 56 -4.43 -13.26 -18.42
N SER A 57 -5.46 -12.62 -17.88
CA SER A 57 -6.28 -11.65 -18.63
C SER A 57 -5.54 -10.35 -18.92
N PHE A 58 -4.96 -9.72 -17.90
CA PHE A 58 -4.29 -8.43 -18.04
C PHE A 58 -2.95 -8.56 -18.75
N LEU A 59 -2.01 -9.37 -18.25
CA LEU A 59 -0.70 -9.52 -18.87
C LEU A 59 -0.80 -10.24 -20.21
N GLY A 60 -1.75 -11.18 -20.38
CA GLY A 60 -2.01 -11.80 -21.67
C GLY A 60 -2.47 -10.78 -22.72
N HIS A 61 -3.38 -9.86 -22.35
CA HIS A 61 -3.77 -8.77 -23.24
C HIS A 61 -2.61 -7.83 -23.57
N LEU A 62 -1.78 -7.47 -22.57
CA LEU A 62 -0.59 -6.65 -22.79
C LEU A 62 0.40 -7.32 -23.76
N MET A 63 0.61 -8.64 -23.64
CA MET A 63 1.47 -9.40 -24.55
C MET A 63 0.90 -9.48 -25.97
N GLN A 64 -0.43 -9.64 -26.10
CA GLN A 64 -1.10 -9.73 -27.40
C GLN A 64 -1.01 -8.41 -28.18
N GLU A 65 -1.22 -7.28 -27.51
CA GLU A 65 -1.19 -5.95 -28.13
C GLU A 65 0.18 -5.27 -28.09
N TYR A 66 1.20 -5.95 -27.55
CA TYR A 66 2.56 -5.42 -27.35
C TYR A 66 3.17 -4.80 -28.63
N HIS A 67 2.90 -5.39 -29.79
CA HIS A 67 3.43 -4.91 -31.07
C HIS A 67 2.54 -3.87 -31.77
N ASN A 68 1.30 -3.74 -31.33
CA ASN A 68 0.28 -2.93 -32.01
C ASN A 68 0.12 -1.56 -31.35
N ASP A 69 0.39 -1.45 -30.05
CA ASP A 69 0.19 -0.22 -29.28
C ASP A 69 1.45 0.12 -28.44
N GLU A 70 2.02 1.30 -28.68
CA GLU A 70 3.21 1.79 -27.97
C GLU A 70 2.98 2.02 -26.48
N SER A 71 1.76 2.42 -26.08
CA SER A 71 1.40 2.60 -24.67
C SER A 71 1.35 1.26 -23.94
N ILE A 72 0.77 0.23 -24.58
CA ILE A 72 0.73 -1.14 -24.07
C ILE A 72 2.14 -1.72 -23.96
N LYS A 73 2.98 -1.50 -24.99
CA LYS A 73 4.40 -1.86 -24.97
C LYS A 73 5.10 -1.24 -23.75
N ASN A 74 4.94 0.06 -23.54
CA ASN A 74 5.58 0.76 -22.44
C ASN A 74 5.13 0.21 -21.08
N ILE A 75 3.83 -0.07 -20.91
CA ILE A 75 3.30 -0.68 -19.68
C ILE A 75 3.94 -2.05 -19.44
N MET A 76 3.99 -2.91 -20.46
CA MET A 76 4.59 -4.25 -20.32
C MET A 76 6.09 -4.17 -20.02
N ASP A 77 6.81 -3.26 -20.69
CA ASP A 77 8.24 -3.04 -20.44
C ASP A 77 8.49 -2.56 -18.99
N ILE A 78 7.67 -1.64 -18.47
CA ILE A 78 7.72 -1.20 -17.07
C ILE A 78 7.48 -2.38 -16.12
N VAL A 79 6.48 -3.22 -16.39
CA VAL A 79 6.19 -4.40 -15.57
C VAL A 79 7.39 -5.33 -15.54
N GLN A 80 7.95 -5.69 -16.70
CA GLN A 80 9.08 -6.61 -16.80
C GLN A 80 10.36 -6.08 -16.18
N VAL A 81 10.59 -4.77 -16.23
CA VAL A 81 11.74 -4.12 -15.58
C VAL A 81 11.54 -4.02 -14.07
N ASN A 82 10.43 -3.47 -13.60
CA ASN A 82 10.22 -3.20 -12.17
C ASN A 82 10.01 -4.46 -11.34
N PHE A 83 9.36 -5.47 -11.90
CA PHE A 83 9.14 -6.75 -11.22
C PHE A 83 10.23 -7.77 -11.53
N GLU A 84 11.28 -7.40 -12.27
CA GLU A 84 12.36 -8.28 -12.69
C GLU A 84 11.86 -9.65 -13.22
N CYS A 85 10.91 -9.62 -14.15
CA CYS A 85 10.26 -10.81 -14.69
C CYS A 85 10.20 -10.76 -16.22
N CYS A 86 9.90 -11.89 -16.86
CA CYS A 86 9.70 -11.92 -18.30
C CYS A 86 8.57 -12.86 -18.72
N GLY A 87 7.61 -12.33 -19.48
CA GLY A 87 6.44 -13.10 -19.92
C GLY A 87 5.45 -13.32 -18.79
N LEU A 88 4.46 -14.17 -19.04
CA LEU A 88 3.36 -14.42 -18.12
C LEU A 88 3.77 -15.45 -17.05
N GLN A 89 4.15 -16.65 -17.51
CA GLN A 89 4.67 -17.76 -16.71
C GLN A 89 6.18 -17.96 -16.93
N SER A 90 6.68 -17.63 -18.12
CA SER A 90 8.11 -17.72 -18.44
C SER A 90 8.47 -16.82 -19.61
N TYR A 91 9.77 -16.49 -19.73
CA TYR A 91 10.30 -15.78 -20.91
C TYR A 91 9.95 -16.48 -22.23
N LYS A 92 9.70 -17.79 -22.19
CA LYS A 92 9.31 -18.61 -23.36
C LYS A 92 7.94 -18.23 -23.93
N ASP A 93 7.10 -17.51 -23.18
CA ASP A 93 5.78 -17.08 -23.66
C ASP A 93 5.88 -16.13 -24.86
N TRP A 94 7.02 -15.43 -24.98
CA TRP A 94 7.37 -14.58 -26.12
C TRP A 94 7.81 -15.36 -27.38
N LYS A 95 7.94 -16.68 -27.28
CA LYS A 95 8.37 -17.60 -28.34
C LYS A 95 9.68 -17.15 -29.00
N ASN A 96 9.59 -16.44 -30.12
CA ASN A 96 10.72 -16.09 -30.98
C ASN A 96 11.15 -14.62 -30.87
N TYR A 97 10.33 -13.75 -30.28
CA TYR A 97 10.63 -12.31 -30.19
C TYR A 97 10.68 -11.88 -28.73
N LEU A 98 11.89 -11.79 -28.18
CA LEU A 98 12.08 -11.30 -26.82
C LEU A 98 12.07 -9.77 -26.78
N PRO A 99 11.30 -9.15 -25.88
CA PRO A 99 11.36 -7.71 -25.71
C PRO A 99 12.66 -7.29 -25.03
N LEU A 100 13.15 -6.09 -25.35
CA LEU A 100 14.39 -5.55 -24.79
C LEU A 100 14.33 -5.40 -23.26
N SER A 101 13.13 -5.21 -22.71
CA SER A 101 12.85 -5.19 -21.28
C SER A 101 13.15 -6.52 -20.58
N CYS A 102 13.26 -7.64 -21.30
CA CYS A 102 13.70 -8.93 -20.75
C CYS A 102 15.22 -9.18 -20.88
N CYS A 103 15.92 -8.43 -21.73
CA CYS A 103 17.34 -8.63 -21.96
C CYS A 103 18.15 -8.16 -20.75
N GLY A 104 19.26 -8.85 -20.47
CA GLY A 104 20.25 -8.44 -19.47
C GLY A 104 21.20 -7.36 -20.00
N ALA A 105 22.44 -7.34 -19.49
CA ALA A 105 23.45 -6.34 -19.83
C ALA A 105 23.83 -6.30 -21.33
N SER A 106 23.54 -7.35 -22.10
CA SER A 106 23.77 -7.42 -23.54
C SER A 106 22.44 -7.36 -24.29
N THR A 107 22.24 -6.29 -25.07
CA THR A 107 21.07 -6.11 -25.94
C THR A 107 21.23 -6.79 -27.31
N SER A 108 22.43 -7.24 -27.65
CA SER A 108 22.72 -8.01 -28.88
C SER A 108 23.93 -8.94 -28.72
N PRO A 109 23.76 -10.27 -28.84
CA PRO A 109 22.48 -10.99 -28.89
C PRO A 109 21.73 -10.84 -27.55
N CYS A 110 20.41 -10.64 -27.60
CA CYS A 110 19.60 -10.54 -26.39
C CYS A 110 19.67 -11.88 -25.63
N THR A 111 20.25 -11.82 -24.44
CA THR A 111 20.23 -12.93 -23.48
C THR A 111 19.32 -12.54 -22.32
N VAL A 112 18.40 -13.44 -21.96
CA VAL A 112 17.51 -13.23 -20.81
C VAL A 112 18.36 -13.03 -19.57
N SER A 113 18.10 -11.98 -18.80
CA SER A 113 18.78 -11.82 -17.50
C SER A 113 18.47 -13.01 -16.59
N LEU A 114 19.45 -13.48 -15.81
CA LEU A 114 19.26 -14.54 -14.82
C LEU A 114 18.11 -14.22 -13.84
N THR A 115 17.92 -12.94 -13.51
CA THR A 115 16.84 -12.47 -12.63
C THR A 115 15.45 -12.57 -13.28
N LYS A 116 15.35 -12.60 -14.61
CA LYS A 116 14.10 -12.53 -15.38
C LYS A 116 13.70 -13.87 -16.04
N LEU A 117 14.27 -14.98 -15.58
CA LEU A 117 13.94 -16.32 -16.07
C LEU A 117 12.51 -16.76 -15.71
N LEU A 118 11.97 -16.22 -14.61
CA LEU A 118 10.62 -16.48 -14.12
C LEU A 118 9.59 -15.54 -14.76
N GLY A 119 8.36 -16.03 -14.88
CA GLY A 119 7.21 -15.23 -15.31
C GLY A 119 6.76 -14.21 -14.27
N CYS A 120 6.08 -13.18 -14.73
CA CYS A 120 5.60 -12.09 -13.88
C CYS A 120 4.52 -12.51 -12.87
N THR A 121 3.87 -13.66 -13.06
CA THR A 121 2.83 -14.16 -12.14
C THR A 121 3.38 -14.47 -10.74
N GLU A 122 4.60 -15.03 -10.65
CA GLU A 122 5.22 -15.40 -9.38
C GLU A 122 5.70 -14.18 -8.59
N ASN A 123 6.41 -13.27 -9.27
CA ASN A 123 6.92 -12.05 -8.64
C ASN A 123 5.79 -11.12 -8.17
N LEU A 124 4.66 -11.11 -8.90
CA LEU A 124 3.45 -10.40 -8.48
C LEU A 124 2.90 -10.95 -7.15
N SER A 125 2.87 -12.27 -6.98
CA SER A 125 2.41 -12.90 -5.73
C SER A 125 3.30 -12.50 -4.54
N MET A 126 4.62 -12.49 -4.73
CA MET A 126 5.56 -12.06 -3.69
C MET A 126 5.35 -10.60 -3.30
N PHE A 127 5.17 -9.70 -4.27
CA PHE A 127 4.89 -8.30 -4.02
C PHE A 127 3.58 -8.10 -3.23
N ILE A 128 2.51 -8.81 -3.59
CA ILE A 128 1.22 -8.75 -2.89
C ILE A 128 1.37 -9.24 -1.43
N LEU A 129 2.15 -10.29 -1.18
CA LEU A 129 2.43 -10.76 0.18
C LEU A 129 3.19 -9.71 1.01
N LEU A 130 4.14 -8.99 0.42
CA LEU A 130 4.82 -7.88 1.08
C LEU A 130 3.85 -6.75 1.44
N LEU A 131 2.91 -6.42 0.56
CA LEU A 131 1.86 -5.44 0.87
C LEU A 131 1.00 -5.89 2.05
N CYS A 132 0.61 -7.17 2.11
CA CYS A 132 -0.13 -7.73 3.26
C CYS A 132 0.65 -7.58 4.58
N LEU A 133 1.96 -7.86 4.58
CA LEU A 133 2.81 -7.68 5.76
C LEU A 133 2.93 -6.20 6.17
N ALA A 134 3.04 -5.29 5.19
CA ALA A 134 3.04 -3.86 5.45
C ALA A 134 1.73 -3.41 6.11
N PHE A 135 0.57 -3.91 5.67
CA PHE A 135 -0.71 -3.61 6.32
C PHE A 135 -0.75 -4.03 7.80
N LEU A 136 -0.19 -5.20 8.15
CA LEU A 136 -0.11 -5.65 9.54
C LEU A 136 0.76 -4.70 10.39
N PHE A 137 1.90 -4.27 9.83
CA PHE A 137 2.79 -3.33 10.51
C PHE A 137 2.13 -1.96 10.73
N VAL A 138 1.48 -1.40 9.70
CA VAL A 138 0.77 -0.12 9.83
C VAL A 138 -0.38 -0.23 10.83
N SER A 139 -1.12 -1.35 10.82
CA SER A 139 -2.23 -1.57 11.74
C SER A 139 -1.76 -1.63 13.20
N THR A 140 -0.67 -2.36 13.48
CA THR A 140 -0.09 -2.43 14.83
C THR A 140 0.46 -1.07 15.28
N GLY A 141 1.11 -0.33 14.38
CA GLY A 141 1.57 1.04 14.64
C GLY A 141 0.42 1.98 15.04
N ASN A 142 -0.71 1.92 14.33
CA ASN A 142 -1.90 2.72 14.66
C ASN A 142 -2.46 2.38 16.05
N ILE A 143 -2.51 1.09 16.40
CA ILE A 143 -3.00 0.64 17.73
C ILE A 143 -2.10 1.17 18.85
N VAL A 144 -0.78 1.04 18.69
CA VAL A 144 0.19 1.50 19.68
C VAL A 144 0.12 3.03 19.83
N PHE A 145 0.12 3.77 18.72
CA PHE A 145 0.01 5.22 18.72
C PHE A 145 -1.27 5.68 19.44
N HIS A 146 -2.41 5.05 19.13
CA HIS A 146 -3.68 5.34 19.79
C HIS A 146 -3.62 5.08 21.31
N GLY A 147 -3.01 3.97 21.73
CA GLY A 147 -2.79 3.66 23.14
C GLY A 147 -2.00 4.74 23.87
N TYR A 148 -0.95 5.29 23.25
CA TYR A 148 -0.19 6.41 23.80
C TYR A 148 -1.01 7.70 23.89
N CYS A 149 -1.77 8.04 22.84
CA CYS A 149 -2.63 9.23 22.85
C CYS A 149 -3.68 9.18 23.96
N ILE A 150 -4.36 8.03 24.14
CA ILE A 150 -5.33 7.83 25.22
C ILE A 150 -4.66 7.99 26.57
N ARG A 151 -3.50 7.33 26.77
CA ARG A 151 -2.78 7.40 28.04
C ARG A 151 -2.41 8.86 28.40
N CYS A 152 -1.85 9.60 27.44
CA CYS A 152 -1.49 11.01 27.63
C CYS A 152 -2.72 11.87 27.96
N ALA A 153 -3.83 11.67 27.25
CA ALA A 153 -5.07 12.39 27.53
C ALA A 153 -5.61 12.11 28.95
N LEU A 154 -5.51 10.85 29.42
CA LEU A 154 -5.91 10.47 30.77
C LEU A 154 -5.00 11.09 31.84
N GLU A 155 -3.69 11.11 31.61
CA GLU A 155 -2.72 11.75 32.52
C GLU A 155 -2.99 13.27 32.64
N LEU A 156 -3.19 13.96 31.53
CA LEU A 156 -3.56 15.38 31.52
C LEU A 156 -4.90 15.66 32.21
N SER A 157 -5.88 14.74 32.08
CA SER A 157 -7.16 14.90 32.77
C SER A 157 -7.04 14.75 34.28
N ARG A 158 -6.08 13.94 34.75
CA ARG A 158 -5.83 13.71 36.19
C ARG A 158 -5.09 14.88 36.84
N GLU A 159 -4.15 15.51 36.15
CA GLU A 159 -3.42 16.69 36.69
C GLU A 159 -4.32 17.89 36.98
N TYR A 160 -5.54 17.88 36.45
CA TYR A 160 -6.46 19.00 36.49
C TYR A 160 -7.71 18.76 37.34
N GLN A 161 -7.85 17.57 37.93
CA GLN A 161 -8.83 17.27 38.99
C GLN A 161 -8.24 17.52 40.37
#